data_AF-A0A9X7T1S5-F1
#
_entry.id   AF-A0A9X7T1S5-F1
#
_cell.length_a   1.000
_cell.length_b   1.000
_cell.length_c   1.000
_cell.angle_alpha   90.00
_cell.angle_beta   90.00
_cell.angle_gamma   90.00
#
_symmetry.space_group_name_H-M   'P 1'
#
loop_
_entity.id
_entity.type
_entity.pdbx_description
1 polymer ?
#
loop_
_entity_poly.entity_id
_entity_poly.type
_entity_poly.pdbx_seq_one_letter_code
_entity_poly.pdbx_strand_id
1 'polypeptide(L)'
;MSSSSVIQAFGNDFLSAFGIQLGRIVEHVPTEIVNLRKERVMIEELFRLEDDSLLYFVLHASPNPKDLDELMVQLMEHNLKIYEKYEKLINTVVVFGPAISNAKTSIDLGAIKYRISDAIWMSRIDGDEISEDLARKVRHTGELTDEELSRFVLLPFLQTNLSRYERVVEAIEIANQLVDHGKRDLVLKLMKAMTGKLLIGDDFEQIVQSFEKI
;
A
#
# COMPACT_ATOMS: atom_id res chain seq x y z
N MET A 1 -17.86 -5.01 9.82
CA MET A 1 -17.16 -3.70 9.78
C MET A 1 -16.39 -3.66 8.46
N SER A 2 -16.59 -2.66 7.60
CA SER A 2 -15.76 -2.54 6.40
C SER A 2 -14.31 -2.33 6.85
N SER A 3 -13.41 -3.16 6.35
CA SER A 3 -11.98 -2.93 6.55
C SER A 3 -11.59 -1.79 5.61
N SER A 4 -11.53 -0.57 6.13
CA SER A 4 -11.03 0.60 5.41
C SER A 4 -9.59 0.32 4.95
N SER A 5 -9.32 0.40 3.66
CA SER A 5 -7.96 0.29 3.13
C SER A 5 -7.12 1.53 3.45
N VAL A 6 -5.81 1.46 3.21
CA VAL A 6 -4.89 2.59 3.43
C VAL A 6 -5.26 3.77 2.53
N ILE A 7 -5.63 3.52 1.28
CA ILE A 7 -6.07 4.58 0.35
C ILE A 7 -7.42 5.16 0.76
N GLN A 8 -8.36 4.35 1.23
CA GLN A 8 -9.63 4.89 1.76
C GLN A 8 -9.43 5.72 3.04
N ALA A 9 -8.39 5.44 3.83
CA ALA A 9 -8.09 6.17 5.05
C ALA A 9 -7.37 7.51 4.79
N PHE A 10 -6.39 7.53 3.88
CA PHE A 10 -5.51 8.70 3.68
C PHE A 10 -5.62 9.35 2.30
N GLY A 11 -6.27 8.72 1.32
CA GLY A 11 -6.51 9.27 0.00
C GLY A 11 -5.25 9.82 -0.67
N ASN A 12 -5.29 11.11 -1.03
CA ASN A 12 -4.18 11.81 -1.67
C ASN A 12 -2.96 11.99 -0.76
N ASP A 13 -3.11 12.01 0.57
CA ASP A 13 -1.96 12.10 1.48
C ASP A 13 -1.06 10.86 1.35
N PHE A 14 -1.66 9.68 1.09
CA PHE A 14 -0.88 8.50 0.77
C PHE A 14 -0.12 8.65 -0.54
N LEU A 15 -0.77 9.15 -1.60
CA LEU A 15 -0.12 9.34 -2.90
C LEU A 15 1.05 10.34 -2.78
N SER A 16 0.82 11.48 -2.14
CA SER A 16 1.84 12.50 -1.87
C SER A 16 2.99 11.96 -1.02
N ALA A 17 2.70 11.17 0.00
CA ALA A 17 3.70 10.57 0.88
C ALA A 17 4.77 9.76 0.14
N PHE A 18 4.41 9.17 -1.00
CA PHE A 18 5.28 8.38 -1.88
C PHE A 18 5.57 9.03 -3.23
N GLY A 19 5.34 10.34 -3.36
CA GLY A 19 5.72 11.13 -4.54
C GLY A 19 4.85 10.90 -5.79
N ILE A 20 3.66 10.30 -5.64
CA ILE A 20 2.74 10.08 -6.75
C ILE A 20 1.90 11.33 -6.97
N GLN A 21 1.99 11.90 -8.17
CA GLN A 21 1.29 13.12 -8.55
C GLN A 21 0.10 12.78 -9.45
N LEU A 22 -1.07 12.62 -8.83
CA LEU A 22 -2.34 12.40 -9.51
C LEU A 22 -3.40 13.39 -9.02
N GLY A 23 -4.48 13.54 -9.77
CA GLY A 23 -5.64 14.35 -9.36
C GLY A 23 -6.23 13.89 -8.02
N ARG A 24 -6.99 14.77 -7.37
CA ARG A 24 -7.65 14.45 -6.10
C ARG A 24 -8.60 13.25 -6.26
N ILE A 25 -8.51 12.27 -5.35
CA ILE A 25 -9.49 11.18 -5.24
C ILE A 25 -10.82 11.77 -4.77
N VAL A 26 -11.87 11.52 -5.53
CA VAL A 26 -13.22 12.06 -5.25
C VAL A 26 -14.23 10.98 -4.87
N GLU A 27 -14.03 9.74 -5.30
CA GLU A 27 -14.88 8.61 -4.90
C GLU A 27 -14.16 7.26 -5.04
N HIS A 28 -14.55 6.32 -4.18
CA HIS A 28 -14.23 4.91 -4.36
C HIS A 28 -15.26 4.27 -5.29
N VAL A 29 -14.78 3.58 -6.33
CA VAL A 29 -15.61 2.93 -7.35
C VAL A 29 -15.75 1.45 -6.99
N PRO A 30 -16.97 0.92 -6.79
CA PRO A 30 -17.17 -0.49 -6.46
C PRO A 30 -16.52 -1.43 -7.48
N THR A 31 -15.68 -2.33 -6.99
CA THR A 31 -14.80 -3.20 -7.78
C THR A 31 -15.41 -4.56 -8.12
N GLU A 32 -16.73 -4.73 -8.09
CA GLU A 32 -17.37 -6.03 -8.42
C GLU A 32 -16.94 -6.61 -9.78
N ILE A 33 -16.46 -5.75 -10.69
CA ILE A 33 -15.96 -6.12 -12.03
C ILE A 33 -14.44 -6.30 -12.07
N VAL A 34 -13.70 -5.73 -11.11
CA VAL A 34 -12.24 -5.76 -11.05
C VAL A 34 -11.72 -6.86 -10.14
N ASN A 35 -12.50 -7.32 -9.14
CA ASN A 35 -12.14 -8.40 -8.22
C ASN A 35 -12.05 -9.76 -8.96
N LEU A 36 -11.04 -9.92 -9.81
CA LEU A 36 -10.85 -11.08 -10.67
C LEU A 36 -10.13 -12.21 -9.92
N ARG A 37 -9.44 -11.90 -8.81
CA ARG A 37 -8.90 -12.90 -7.87
C ARG A 37 -8.91 -12.40 -6.42
N LYS A 38 -9.31 -13.27 -5.48
CA LYS A 38 -9.18 -13.06 -4.02
C LYS A 38 -7.90 -13.70 -3.47
N GLU A 39 -6.83 -13.74 -4.27
CA GLU A 39 -5.55 -14.27 -3.81
C GLU A 39 -4.89 -13.22 -2.91
N ARG A 40 -4.40 -13.61 -1.73
CA ARG A 40 -3.75 -12.69 -0.76
C ARG A 40 -2.62 -11.86 -1.38
N VAL A 41 -2.08 -12.36 -2.48
CA VAL A 41 -0.98 -11.80 -3.27
C VAL A 41 -1.33 -10.48 -3.97
N MET A 42 -2.60 -10.25 -4.33
CA MET A 42 -3.00 -9.08 -5.12
C MET A 42 -4.28 -8.45 -4.56
N ILE A 43 -4.18 -7.21 -4.10
CA ILE A 43 -5.34 -6.42 -3.63
C ILE A 43 -5.52 -5.23 -4.55
N GLU A 44 -6.77 -4.98 -4.93
CA GLU A 44 -7.13 -4.07 -5.99
C GLU A 44 -8.25 -3.13 -5.55
N GLU A 45 -8.05 -1.84 -5.79
CA GLU A 45 -9.04 -0.81 -5.53
C GLU A 45 -9.11 0.15 -6.71
N LEU A 46 -10.30 0.69 -6.95
CA LEU A 46 -10.57 1.60 -8.05
C LEU A 46 -11.16 2.89 -7.48
N PHE A 47 -10.63 4.02 -7.91
CA PHE A 47 -11.08 5.35 -7.48
C PHE A 47 -11.28 6.24 -8.69
N ARG A 48 -12.21 7.19 -8.61
CA ARG A 48 -12.31 8.27 -9.59
C ARG A 48 -11.57 9.49 -9.06
N LEU A 49 -10.90 10.18 -9.97
CA LEU A 49 -10.15 11.41 -9.72
C LEU A 49 -10.96 12.64 -10.18
N GLU A 50 -10.54 13.82 -9.73
CA GLU A 50 -11.23 15.09 -10.01
C GLU A 50 -11.24 15.48 -11.51
N ASP A 51 -10.27 15.00 -12.28
CA ASP A 51 -10.19 15.17 -13.74
C ASP A 51 -11.01 14.13 -14.51
N ASP A 52 -11.84 13.37 -13.79
CA ASP A 52 -12.68 12.28 -14.26
C ASP A 52 -11.93 11.03 -14.75
N SER A 53 -10.61 10.98 -14.63
CA SER A 53 -9.83 9.76 -14.82
C SER A 53 -10.01 8.78 -13.64
N LEU A 54 -9.53 7.55 -13.80
CA LEU A 54 -9.56 6.51 -12.78
C LEU A 54 -8.16 6.25 -12.22
N LEU A 55 -8.07 5.99 -10.92
CA LEU A 55 -6.91 5.40 -10.26
C LEU A 55 -7.21 3.93 -9.98
N TYR A 56 -6.48 3.04 -10.65
CA TYR A 56 -6.45 1.61 -10.35
C TYR A 56 -5.21 1.32 -9.48
N PHE A 57 -5.47 1.12 -8.19
CA PHE A 57 -4.45 0.91 -7.18
C PHE A 57 -4.30 -0.57 -6.87
N VAL A 58 -3.07 -1.09 -6.95
CA VAL A 58 -2.78 -2.51 -6.78
C VAL A 58 -1.67 -2.70 -5.75
N LEU A 59 -1.90 -3.54 -4.74
CA LEU A 59 -0.86 -4.06 -3.85
C LEU A 59 -0.49 -5.47 -4.32
N HIS A 60 0.75 -5.67 -4.73
CA HIS A 60 1.28 -6.97 -5.16
C HIS A 60 2.39 -7.46 -4.21
N ALA A 61 2.16 -8.59 -3.55
CA ALA A 61 3.01 -9.06 -2.45
C ALA A 61 3.84 -10.32 -2.77
N SER A 62 3.51 -11.09 -3.81
CA SER A 62 4.22 -12.34 -4.14
C SER A 62 5.55 -12.05 -4.85
N PRO A 63 6.68 -12.53 -4.31
CA PRO A 63 7.96 -12.48 -5.01
C PRO A 63 8.14 -13.64 -6.00
N ASN A 64 7.12 -14.49 -6.21
CA ASN A 64 7.24 -15.62 -7.12
C ASN A 64 7.54 -15.12 -8.55
N PRO A 65 8.61 -15.59 -9.20
CA PRO A 65 8.98 -15.12 -10.53
C PRO A 65 7.87 -15.30 -11.57
N LYS A 66 7.08 -16.38 -11.47
CA LYS A 66 5.96 -16.63 -12.37
C LYS A 66 4.86 -15.58 -12.21
N ASP A 67 4.51 -15.25 -10.96
CA ASP A 67 3.49 -14.23 -10.67
C ASP A 67 3.96 -12.86 -11.19
N LEU A 68 5.24 -12.52 -11.02
CA LEU A 68 5.83 -11.27 -11.51
C LEU A 68 5.90 -11.21 -13.05
N ASP A 69 6.15 -12.32 -13.72
CA ASP A 69 6.18 -12.40 -15.19
C ASP A 69 4.77 -12.24 -15.80
N GLU A 70 3.74 -12.77 -15.13
CA GLU A 70 2.35 -12.68 -15.59
C GLU A 70 1.69 -11.33 -15.22
N LEU A 71 2.19 -10.63 -14.20
CA LEU A 71 1.57 -9.41 -13.64
C LEU A 71 1.23 -8.35 -14.68
N MET A 72 2.13 -8.02 -15.61
CA MET A 72 1.87 -6.98 -16.61
C MET A 72 0.74 -7.35 -17.57
N VAL A 73 0.62 -8.64 -17.94
CA VAL A 73 -0.48 -9.12 -18.77
C VAL A 73 -1.80 -9.04 -17.99
N GLN A 74 -1.79 -9.47 -16.72
CA GLN A 74 -2.97 -9.41 -15.85
C GLN A 74 -3.47 -7.96 -15.66
N LEU A 75 -2.58 -7.03 -15.33
CA LEU A 75 -2.96 -5.62 -15.17
C LEU A 75 -3.47 -5.01 -16.49
N MET A 76 -2.90 -5.39 -17.63
CA MET A 76 -3.39 -4.96 -18.93
C MET A 76 -4.81 -5.48 -19.20
N GLU A 77 -5.07 -6.77 -18.95
CA GLU A 77 -6.42 -7.36 -19.08
C GLU A 77 -7.44 -6.68 -18.16
N HIS A 78 -7.05 -6.36 -16.93
CA HIS A 78 -7.92 -5.69 -15.95
C HIS A 78 -8.24 -4.26 -16.40
N ASN A 79 -7.23 -3.51 -16.85
CA ASN A 79 -7.43 -2.16 -17.40
C ASN A 79 -8.36 -2.16 -18.61
N LEU A 80 -8.28 -3.15 -19.49
CA LEU A 80 -9.20 -3.26 -20.63
C LEU A 80 -10.66 -3.46 -20.18
N LYS A 81 -10.91 -4.29 -19.17
CA LYS A 81 -12.26 -4.49 -18.59
C LYS A 81 -12.78 -3.25 -17.88
N ILE A 82 -11.90 -2.53 -17.16
CA ILE A 82 -12.24 -1.25 -16.54
C ILE A 82 -12.62 -0.25 -17.64
N TYR A 83 -11.81 -0.15 -18.69
CA TYR A 83 -12.06 0.77 -19.80
C TYR A 83 -13.37 0.46 -20.54
N GLU A 84 -13.64 -0.82 -20.83
CA GLU A 84 -14.89 -1.26 -21.48
C GLU A 84 -16.14 -0.77 -20.73
N LYS A 85 -16.08 -0.72 -19.39
CA LYS A 85 -17.20 -0.26 -18.58
C LYS A 85 -17.30 1.25 -18.44
N TYR A 86 -16.18 1.90 -18.18
CA TYR A 86 -16.18 3.29 -17.72
C TYR A 86 -15.75 4.28 -18.81
N GLU A 87 -15.09 3.82 -19.87
CA GLU A 87 -14.60 4.62 -21.01
C GLU A 87 -13.73 5.82 -20.58
N LYS A 88 -12.97 5.66 -19.50
CA LYS A 88 -12.13 6.69 -18.86
C LYS A 88 -10.65 6.37 -18.94
N LEU A 89 -9.81 7.40 -18.92
CA LEU A 89 -8.36 7.22 -18.73
C LEU A 89 -8.08 6.53 -17.39
N ILE A 90 -7.10 5.62 -17.36
CA ILE A 90 -6.79 4.84 -16.16
C ILE A 90 -5.32 5.02 -15.79
N ASN A 91 -5.07 5.50 -14.58
CA ASN A 91 -3.78 5.56 -13.94
C ASN A 91 -3.58 4.31 -13.08
N THR A 92 -2.61 3.46 -13.45
CA THR A 92 -2.33 2.24 -12.67
C THR A 92 -1.14 2.49 -11.74
N VAL A 93 -1.38 2.39 -10.43
CA VAL A 93 -0.34 2.50 -9.40
C VAL A 93 -0.15 1.14 -8.74
N VAL A 94 1.08 0.66 -8.72
CA VAL A 94 1.41 -0.64 -8.09
C VAL A 94 2.31 -0.45 -6.88
N VAL A 95 1.90 -0.98 -5.73
CA VAL A 95 2.73 -1.11 -4.53
C VAL A 95 3.30 -2.52 -4.49
N PHE A 96 4.61 -2.64 -4.63
CA PHE A 96 5.33 -3.89 -4.54
C PHE A 96 5.73 -4.16 -3.09
N GLY A 97 5.41 -5.37 -2.62
CA GLY A 97 5.67 -5.82 -1.26
C GLY A 97 7.15 -5.92 -0.89
N PRO A 98 7.45 -6.18 0.40
CA PRO A 98 8.80 -6.09 0.97
C PRO A 98 9.84 -7.01 0.32
N ALA A 99 9.41 -8.15 -0.23
CA ALA A 99 10.30 -9.14 -0.85
C ALA A 99 10.57 -8.88 -2.35
N ILE A 100 10.03 -7.79 -2.92
CA ILE A 100 10.11 -7.50 -4.36
C ILE A 100 10.96 -6.24 -4.56
N SER A 101 12.21 -6.44 -4.95
CA SER A 101 13.13 -5.34 -5.24
C SER A 101 13.11 -4.90 -6.69
N ASN A 102 12.58 -5.72 -7.60
CA ASN A 102 12.46 -5.40 -9.02
C ASN A 102 11.36 -6.24 -9.68
N ALA A 103 10.62 -5.65 -10.61
CA ALA A 103 9.63 -6.29 -11.45
C ALA A 103 9.46 -5.48 -12.75
N LYS A 104 8.88 -6.10 -13.79
CA LYS A 104 8.54 -5.36 -15.01
C LYS A 104 7.45 -4.34 -14.69
N THR A 105 7.58 -3.13 -15.22
CA THR A 105 6.58 -2.05 -15.14
C THR A 105 5.95 -1.72 -16.49
N SER A 106 6.38 -2.43 -17.54
CA SER A 106 5.82 -2.33 -18.88
C SER A 106 6.01 -3.63 -19.65
N ILE A 107 5.15 -3.85 -20.64
CA ILE A 107 5.24 -4.93 -21.63
C ILE A 107 5.01 -4.36 -23.03
N ASP A 108 5.77 -4.85 -24.00
CA ASP A 108 5.67 -4.48 -25.41
C ASP A 108 5.35 -5.74 -26.22
N LEU A 109 4.15 -5.76 -26.80
CA LEU A 109 3.64 -6.85 -27.64
C LEU A 109 3.63 -6.45 -29.13
N GLY A 110 4.43 -5.45 -29.51
CA GLY A 110 4.46 -4.88 -30.85
C GLY A 110 3.40 -3.78 -31.04
N ALA A 111 2.23 -4.15 -31.54
CA ALA A 111 1.13 -3.19 -31.78
C ALA A 111 0.48 -2.68 -30.49
N ILE A 112 0.59 -3.46 -29.41
CA ILE A 112 0.04 -3.14 -28.09
C ILE A 112 1.20 -2.95 -27.13
N LYS A 113 1.21 -1.81 -26.44
CA LYS A 113 2.18 -1.50 -25.39
C LYS A 113 1.43 -1.10 -24.14
N TYR A 114 1.85 -1.65 -23.01
CA TYR A 114 1.23 -1.36 -21.72
C TYR A 114 2.33 -0.99 -20.71
N ARG A 115 2.04 0.01 -19.88
CA ARG A 115 2.93 0.51 -18.82
C ARG A 115 2.06 1.03 -17.67
N ILE A 116 2.47 0.72 -16.45
CA ILE A 116 1.86 1.31 -15.24
C ILE A 116 2.28 2.78 -15.09
N SER A 117 1.44 3.60 -14.48
CA SER A 117 1.73 5.02 -14.26
C SER A 117 2.87 5.20 -13.26
N ASP A 118 2.78 4.54 -12.10
CA ASP A 118 3.75 4.65 -11.02
C ASP A 118 3.91 3.35 -10.23
N ALA A 119 5.03 3.24 -9.50
CA ALA A 119 5.33 2.11 -8.64
C ALA A 119 5.95 2.54 -7.31
N ILE A 120 5.44 1.97 -6.22
CA ILE A 120 6.02 2.10 -4.87
C ILE A 120 6.72 0.78 -4.54
N TRP A 121 8.01 0.82 -4.27
CA TRP A 121 8.80 -0.36 -3.93
C TRP A 121 9.14 -0.34 -2.45
N MET A 122 8.39 -1.06 -1.61
CA MET A 122 8.62 -1.04 -0.15
C MET A 122 10.06 -1.44 0.20
N SER A 123 10.66 -2.35 -0.56
CA SER A 123 12.03 -2.82 -0.35
C SER A 123 13.11 -1.77 -0.66
N ARG A 124 12.75 -0.63 -1.26
CA ARG A 124 13.69 0.44 -1.66
C ARG A 124 13.55 1.70 -0.82
N ILE A 125 12.63 1.71 0.14
CA ILE A 125 12.40 2.85 1.02
C ILE A 125 13.10 2.55 2.34
N ASP A 126 13.98 3.46 2.75
CA ASP A 126 14.69 3.37 4.03
C ASP A 126 13.68 3.55 5.17
N GLY A 127 13.34 2.45 5.81
CA GLY A 127 12.43 2.47 6.94
C GLY A 127 13.13 2.87 8.23
N ASP A 128 14.45 2.72 8.36
CA ASP A 128 15.17 3.13 9.56
C ASP A 128 15.14 4.67 9.67
N GLU A 129 15.41 5.39 8.57
CA GLU A 129 15.30 6.86 8.49
C GLU A 129 13.87 7.34 8.84
N ILE A 130 12.85 6.72 8.24
CA ILE A 130 11.45 7.07 8.52
C ILE A 130 11.09 6.79 9.99
N SER A 131 11.58 5.68 10.56
CA SER A 131 11.33 5.35 11.98
C SER A 131 11.90 6.43 12.90
N GLU A 132 13.15 6.82 12.68
CA GLU A 132 13.81 7.86 13.46
C GLU A 132 13.08 9.20 13.39
N ASP A 133 12.64 9.59 12.19
CA ASP A 133 11.90 10.83 11.96
C ASP A 133 10.55 10.84 12.66
N LEU A 134 9.76 9.76 12.51
CA LEU A 134 8.47 9.63 13.16
C LEU A 134 8.62 9.59 14.68
N ALA A 135 9.55 8.80 15.22
CA ALA A 135 9.80 8.70 16.65
C ALA A 135 10.23 10.05 17.24
N ARG A 136 11.09 10.80 16.54
CA ARG A 136 11.49 12.14 16.94
C ARG A 136 10.28 13.08 16.98
N LYS A 137 9.48 13.12 15.93
CA LYS A 137 8.34 14.03 15.83
C LYS A 137 7.27 13.73 16.88
N VAL A 138 6.93 12.46 17.08
CA VAL A 138 5.95 12.04 18.09
C VAL A 138 6.44 12.37 19.51
N ARG A 139 7.73 12.18 19.84
CA ARG A 139 8.27 12.59 21.15
C ARG A 139 8.18 14.10 21.41
N HIS A 140 8.31 14.93 20.38
CA HIS A 140 8.31 16.39 20.54
C HIS A 140 6.91 17.00 20.52
N THR A 141 6.04 16.50 19.64
CA THR A 141 4.73 17.12 19.35
C THR A 141 3.55 16.23 19.70
N GLY A 142 3.74 14.91 19.75
CA GLY A 142 2.66 13.94 19.89
C GLY A 142 1.76 13.80 18.65
N GLU A 143 2.08 14.49 17.55
CA GLU A 143 1.22 14.63 16.38
C GLU A 143 1.93 14.26 15.07
N LEU A 144 1.18 13.64 14.16
CA LEU A 144 1.61 13.33 12.80
C LEU A 144 0.54 13.79 11.80
N THR A 145 1.00 14.28 10.66
CA THR A 145 0.18 14.58 9.48
C THR A 145 -0.28 13.30 8.80
N ASP A 146 -1.30 13.38 7.95
CA ASP A 146 -1.85 12.18 7.30
C ASP A 146 -0.87 11.60 6.25
N GLU A 147 0.01 12.42 5.68
CA GLU A 147 1.15 11.94 4.86
C GLU A 147 2.15 11.14 5.71
N GLU A 148 2.46 11.60 6.91
CA GLU A 148 3.36 10.89 7.83
C GLU A 148 2.72 9.60 8.35
N LEU A 149 1.41 9.62 8.66
CA LEU A 149 0.66 8.41 9.01
C LEU A 149 0.63 7.41 7.85
N SER A 150 0.58 7.89 6.60
CA SER A 150 0.66 7.04 5.40
C SER A 150 1.99 6.31 5.31
N ARG A 151 3.12 7.00 5.56
CA ARG A 151 4.44 6.36 5.68
C ARG A 151 4.50 5.41 6.86
N PHE A 152 3.92 5.82 7.99
CA PHE A 152 3.94 5.06 9.23
C PHE A 152 3.22 3.72 9.11
N VAL A 153 2.05 3.66 8.46
CA VAL A 153 1.32 2.40 8.22
C VAL A 153 2.14 1.39 7.42
N LEU A 154 3.02 1.85 6.52
CA LEU A 154 3.91 0.96 5.77
C LEU A 154 5.23 0.66 6.48
N LEU A 155 5.61 1.43 7.51
CA LEU A 155 6.89 1.33 8.23
C LEU A 155 7.29 -0.11 8.59
N PRO A 156 6.37 -0.98 9.06
CA PRO A 156 6.72 -2.35 9.37
C PRO A 156 7.20 -3.17 8.18
N PHE A 157 6.96 -2.76 6.95
CA PHE A 157 7.23 -3.49 5.70
C PHE A 157 8.32 -2.84 4.85
N LEU A 158 8.84 -1.69 5.26
CA LEU A 158 9.94 -1.03 4.55
C LEU A 158 11.26 -1.75 4.78
N GLN A 159 12.31 -1.31 4.09
CA GLN A 159 13.66 -1.80 4.33
C GLN A 159 14.11 -1.39 5.74
N THR A 160 14.83 -2.29 6.42
CA THR A 160 15.32 -2.06 7.78
C THR A 160 16.49 -3.00 8.08
N ASN A 161 17.34 -2.59 9.03
CA ASN A 161 18.36 -3.45 9.64
C ASN A 161 17.83 -4.30 10.81
N LEU A 162 16.61 -4.05 11.30
CA LEU A 162 15.96 -4.82 12.37
C LEU A 162 15.31 -6.10 11.82
N SER A 163 15.04 -7.07 12.71
CA SER A 163 14.09 -8.13 12.37
C SER A 163 12.70 -7.54 12.16
N ARG A 164 11.87 -8.23 11.37
CA ARG A 164 10.49 -7.78 11.09
C ARG A 164 9.67 -7.65 12.39
N TYR A 165 9.88 -8.55 13.35
CA TYR A 165 9.23 -8.50 14.65
C TYR A 165 9.67 -7.28 15.46
N GLU A 166 10.98 -7.03 15.60
CA GLU A 166 11.50 -5.86 16.31
C GLU A 166 10.97 -4.56 15.69
N ARG A 167 10.94 -4.47 14.36
CA ARG A 167 10.39 -3.30 13.69
C ARG A 167 8.89 -3.09 13.96
N VAL A 168 8.10 -4.16 14.02
CA VAL A 168 6.68 -4.04 14.40
C VAL A 168 6.55 -3.54 15.83
N VAL A 169 7.32 -4.10 16.77
CA VAL A 169 7.28 -3.67 18.17
C VAL A 169 7.63 -2.19 18.29
N GLU A 170 8.71 -1.75 17.64
CA GLU A 170 9.11 -0.34 17.57
C GLU A 170 7.99 0.55 16.99
N ALA A 171 7.37 0.13 15.89
CA ALA A 171 6.28 0.88 15.27
C ALA A 171 5.07 1.01 16.22
N ILE A 172 4.74 -0.02 16.98
CA ILE A 172 3.65 0.06 17.97
C ILE A 172 4.02 0.99 19.13
N GLU A 173 5.26 0.94 19.62
CA GLU A 173 5.74 1.84 20.67
C GLU A 173 5.69 3.31 20.24
N ILE A 174 6.05 3.62 19.00
CA ILE A 174 5.92 4.97 18.43
C ILE A 174 4.44 5.36 18.35
N ALA A 175 3.56 4.47 17.87
CA ALA A 175 2.14 4.78 17.71
C ALA A 175 1.47 5.06 19.06
N ASN A 176 1.85 4.34 20.11
CA ASN A 176 1.32 4.54 21.47
C ASN A 176 1.68 5.89 22.09
N GLN A 177 2.66 6.60 21.54
CA GLN A 177 3.05 7.95 21.98
C GLN A 177 2.26 9.06 21.26
N LEU A 178 1.41 8.73 20.29
CA LEU A 178 0.52 9.70 19.66
C LEU A 178 -0.52 10.22 20.67
N VAL A 179 -0.68 11.54 20.71
CA VAL A 179 -1.67 12.23 21.55
C VAL A 179 -3.09 11.99 21.03
N ASP A 180 -3.26 11.94 19.71
CA ASP A 180 -4.53 11.59 19.08
C ASP A 180 -4.74 10.07 19.09
N HIS A 181 -5.55 9.60 20.04
CA HIS A 181 -5.91 8.19 20.16
C HIS A 181 -6.66 7.65 18.94
N GLY A 182 -7.43 8.48 18.22
CA GLY A 182 -8.10 8.07 16.98
C GLY A 182 -7.09 7.78 15.87
N LYS A 183 -6.09 8.64 15.70
CA LYS A 183 -4.98 8.42 14.76
C LYS A 183 -4.14 7.20 15.15
N ARG A 184 -3.82 7.03 16.43
CA ARG A 184 -3.16 5.82 16.94
C ARG A 184 -3.92 4.56 16.56
N ASP A 185 -5.19 4.49 16.94
CA ASP A 185 -6.01 3.29 16.74
C ASP A 185 -6.19 2.99 15.25
N LEU A 186 -6.33 4.03 14.41
CA LEU A 186 -6.36 3.90 12.96
C LEU A 186 -5.07 3.30 12.40
N VAL A 187 -3.90 3.84 12.77
CA VAL A 187 -2.60 3.34 12.30
C VAL A 187 -2.39 1.89 12.72
N LEU A 188 -2.62 1.55 13.98
CA LEU A 188 -2.46 0.19 14.49
C LEU A 188 -3.39 -0.80 13.77
N LYS A 189 -4.66 -0.42 13.56
CA LYS A 189 -5.62 -1.22 12.80
C LYS A 189 -5.15 -1.44 11.36
N LEU A 190 -4.66 -0.40 10.69
CA LEU A 190 -4.19 -0.49 9.31
C LEU A 190 -2.90 -1.32 9.20
N MET A 191 -1.94 -1.15 10.12
CA MET A 191 -0.74 -1.98 10.21
C MET A 191 -1.12 -3.45 10.39
N LYS A 192 -1.99 -3.79 11.35
CA LYS A 192 -2.48 -5.16 11.55
C LYS A 192 -3.14 -5.73 10.29
N ALA A 193 -3.95 -4.92 9.60
CA ALA A 193 -4.57 -5.32 8.34
C ALA A 193 -3.53 -5.56 7.22
N MET A 194 -2.48 -4.75 7.13
CA MET A 194 -1.39 -4.90 6.17
C MET A 194 -0.51 -6.12 6.47
N THR A 195 -0.25 -6.42 7.74
CA THR A 195 0.44 -7.64 8.17
C THR A 195 -0.24 -8.89 7.60
N GLY A 196 -1.57 -8.98 7.68
CA GLY A 196 -2.34 -10.10 7.11
C GLY A 196 -2.28 -10.22 5.58
N LYS A 197 -1.87 -9.15 4.89
CA LYS A 197 -1.76 -9.08 3.43
C LYS A 197 -0.32 -9.36 2.96
N LEU A 198 0.67 -8.94 3.75
CA LEU A 198 2.07 -8.89 3.35
C LEU A 198 2.94 -9.99 3.97
N LEU A 199 2.56 -10.54 5.13
CA LEU A 199 3.33 -11.56 5.82
C LEU A 199 2.63 -12.92 5.75
N ILE A 200 3.45 -13.98 5.63
CA ILE A 200 3.03 -15.38 5.60
C ILE A 200 4.04 -16.19 6.42
N GLY A 201 3.57 -17.18 7.19
CA GLY A 201 4.43 -18.08 7.97
C GLY A 201 4.56 -17.71 9.46
N ASP A 202 5.54 -18.26 10.16
CA ASP A 202 5.62 -18.21 11.62
C ASP A 202 5.81 -16.79 12.20
N ASP A 203 6.48 -15.91 11.46
CA ASP A 203 6.62 -14.49 11.81
C ASP A 203 5.26 -13.78 11.91
N PHE A 204 4.27 -14.22 11.12
CA PHE A 204 2.93 -13.64 11.10
C PHE A 204 2.22 -13.81 12.46
N GLU A 205 2.26 -15.00 13.05
CA GLU A 205 1.53 -15.27 14.31
C GLU A 205 2.09 -14.43 15.46
N GLN A 206 3.41 -14.35 15.58
CA GLN A 206 4.07 -13.54 16.63
C GLN A 206 3.77 -12.05 16.45
N ILE A 207 3.80 -11.57 15.21
CA ILE A 207 3.50 -10.17 14.87
C ILE A 207 2.01 -9.85 15.11
N VAL A 208 1.08 -10.75 14.78
CA VAL A 208 -0.35 -10.52 15.05
C VAL A 208 -0.64 -10.46 16.55
N GLN A 209 0.02 -11.31 17.34
CA GLN A 209 -0.12 -11.30 18.80
C GLN A 209 0.41 -10.03 19.44
N SER A 210 1.42 -9.37 18.88
CA SER A 210 1.93 -8.11 19.45
C SER A 210 0.89 -6.98 19.37
N PHE A 211 0.06 -6.95 18.32
CA PHE A 211 -1.08 -6.03 18.22
C PHE A 211 -2.26 -6.35 19.17
N GLU A 212 -2.23 -7.48 19.89
CA GLU A 212 -3.32 -7.89 20.82
C GLU A 212 -2.95 -7.71 22.30
N LYS A 213 -1.67 -7.50 22.59
CA LYS A 213 -1.13 -7.37 23.96
C LYS A 213 -1.10 -5.91 24.46
N ILE A 214 -1.62 -4.98 23.68
CA ILE A 214 -1.44 -3.53 23.80
C ILE A 214 -2.83 -2.89 23.67
#